data_AF-A0A1B7N6M5-F1
#
_entry.id   AF-A0A1B7N6M5-F1
#
_cell.length_a   1.000
_cell.length_b   1.000
_cell.length_c   1.000
_cell.angle_alpha   90.00
_cell.angle_beta   90.00
_cell.angle_gamma   90.00
#
_symmetry.space_group_name_H-M   'P 1'
#
loop_
_entity.id
_entity.type
_entity.pdbx_description
1 polymer ?
#
loop_
_entity_poly.entity_id
_entity_poly.type
_entity_poly.pdbx_seq_one_letter_code
_entity_poly.pdbx_strand_id
1 'polypeptide(L)'
;MCTSLSAIAIIPFAEAVRESRSAWLRMPATTGIIFQLCSCAVIMPVYWFTFALTGGTTRRDNINQGNAEALLSALLVGYALPTVCMVVLENPVMTAIWQVFPLFMKIAQWAHCKIRPPSRYTGSGCRTVQAMYMLVIITSASLHAVYIWPLFNSPALFQKIMIPPMAPSDSTTISITEGVAAFLKWDMAFGAGSTILITLWFARSLTDLVLLILWHAVATIAVGPGAVIAGAMLWREATINAQAIANVDDAQ
;
A
#
# COMPACT_ATOMS: atom_id res chain seq x y z
N MET A 1 -10.60 -6.74 -1.30
CA MET A 1 -9.86 -5.96 -2.31
C MET A 1 -9.57 -4.54 -1.85
N CYS A 2 -10.57 -3.77 -1.42
CA CYS A 2 -10.40 -2.39 -0.92
C CYS A 2 -9.41 -2.27 0.26
N THR A 3 -9.23 -3.34 1.05
CA THR A 3 -8.41 -3.36 2.27
C THR A 3 -6.91 -3.33 2.02
N SER A 4 -6.43 -3.95 0.95
CA SER A 4 -5.00 -4.01 0.62
C SER A 4 -4.55 -2.84 -0.24
N LEU A 5 -5.49 -2.25 -0.99
CA LEU A 5 -5.17 -1.20 -1.94
C LEU A 5 -4.75 0.10 -1.24
N SER A 6 -5.24 0.40 -0.03
CA SER A 6 -4.79 1.56 0.75
C SER A 6 -3.29 1.48 1.07
N ALA A 7 -2.83 0.32 1.54
CA ALA A 7 -1.42 0.06 1.82
C ALA A 7 -0.58 0.14 0.54
N ILE A 8 -1.02 -0.50 -0.54
CA ILE A 8 -0.32 -0.50 -1.83
C ILE A 8 -0.24 0.93 -2.41
N ALA A 9 -1.32 1.70 -2.29
CA ALA A 9 -1.41 3.06 -2.84
C ALA A 9 -0.55 4.07 -2.08
N ILE A 10 -0.47 3.98 -0.75
CA ILE A 10 0.25 4.99 0.05
C ILE A 10 1.77 4.84 -0.03
N ILE A 11 2.30 3.64 -0.29
CA ILE A 11 3.75 3.42 -0.28
C ILE A 11 4.48 4.22 -1.37
N PRO A 12 4.04 4.23 -2.65
CA PRO A 12 4.64 5.09 -3.66
C PRO A 12 4.70 6.56 -3.24
N PHE A 13 3.64 7.06 -2.60
CA PHE A 13 3.61 8.44 -2.10
C PHE A 13 4.61 8.66 -0.97
N ALA A 14 4.71 7.74 -0.02
CA ALA A 14 5.66 7.82 1.09
C ALA A 14 7.11 7.79 0.60
N GLU A 15 7.44 6.92 -0.34
CA GLU A 15 8.79 6.84 -0.89
C GLU A 15 9.13 8.02 -1.81
N ALA A 16 8.12 8.64 -2.43
CA ALA A 16 8.28 9.83 -3.27
C ALA A 16 8.59 11.12 -2.50
N VAL A 17 8.45 11.15 -1.16
CA VAL A 17 8.76 12.34 -0.34
C VAL A 17 10.10 12.24 0.38
N ARG A 18 10.79 11.10 0.30
CA ARG A 18 12.14 10.90 0.84
C ARG A 18 13.18 11.70 0.06
N GLU A 19 14.26 12.12 0.72
CA GLU A 19 15.28 12.98 0.13
C GLU A 19 16.09 12.25 -0.97
N SER A 20 16.49 11.01 -0.70
CA SER A 20 17.39 10.19 -1.54
C SER A 20 16.66 9.38 -2.63
N ARG A 21 15.53 9.90 -3.14
CA ARG A 21 14.70 9.20 -4.14
C ARG A 21 15.20 9.35 -5.57
N SER A 22 15.11 8.27 -6.35
CA SER A 22 15.34 8.28 -7.80
C SER A 22 14.26 9.06 -8.54
N ALA A 23 14.56 9.54 -9.75
CA ALA A 23 13.65 10.37 -10.55
C ALA A 23 12.32 9.65 -10.84
N TRP A 24 12.35 8.35 -11.13
CA TRP A 24 11.16 7.54 -11.39
C TRP A 24 10.21 7.49 -10.20
N LEU A 25 10.75 7.32 -8.99
CA LEU A 25 9.96 7.25 -7.75
C LEU A 25 9.37 8.61 -7.34
N ARG A 26 9.67 9.72 -8.04
CA ARG A 26 9.13 11.06 -7.70
C ARG A 26 7.69 11.28 -8.15
N MET A 27 7.15 10.40 -9.00
CA MET A 27 5.85 10.58 -9.66
C MET A 27 4.83 9.53 -9.18
N PRO A 28 4.48 9.51 -7.87
CA PRO A 28 3.64 8.45 -7.31
C PRO A 28 2.21 8.46 -7.88
N ALA A 29 1.69 9.65 -8.23
CA ALA A 29 0.38 9.78 -8.87
C ALA A 29 0.37 9.19 -10.28
N THR A 30 1.48 9.33 -11.02
CA THR A 30 1.64 8.74 -12.35
C THR A 30 1.70 7.22 -12.24
N THR A 31 2.50 6.67 -11.32
CA THR A 31 2.46 5.22 -11.01
C THR A 31 1.04 4.79 -10.65
N GLY A 32 0.36 5.60 -9.84
CA GLY A 32 -1.04 5.46 -9.47
C GLY A 32 -1.99 5.29 -10.65
N ILE A 33 -1.97 6.26 -11.56
CA ILE A 33 -2.84 6.28 -12.73
C ILE A 33 -2.51 5.14 -13.69
N ILE A 34 -1.23 4.83 -13.90
CA ILE A 34 -0.85 3.72 -14.78
C ILE A 34 -1.32 2.39 -14.20
N PHE A 35 -1.26 2.17 -12.88
CA PHE A 35 -1.78 0.92 -12.32
C PHE A 35 -3.29 0.79 -12.47
N GLN A 36 -4.05 1.90 -12.39
CA GLN A 36 -5.51 1.89 -12.63
C GLN A 36 -5.87 1.65 -14.10
N LEU A 37 -5.06 2.14 -15.04
CA LEU A 37 -5.30 1.98 -16.49
C LEU A 37 -4.84 0.63 -17.04
N CYS A 38 -3.72 0.11 -16.54
CA CYS A 38 -3.13 -1.12 -17.05
C CYS A 38 -3.50 -2.32 -16.17
N SER A 39 -3.06 -2.30 -14.91
CA SER A 39 -3.23 -3.36 -13.91
C SER A 39 -2.25 -3.15 -12.75
N CYS A 40 -2.72 -3.34 -11.52
CA CYS A 40 -1.87 -3.39 -10.33
C CYS A 40 -0.84 -4.53 -10.40
N ALA A 41 -1.25 -5.69 -10.92
CA ALA A 41 -0.40 -6.86 -11.12
C ALA A 41 0.80 -6.62 -12.04
N VAL A 42 0.71 -5.70 -13.01
CA VAL A 42 1.83 -5.36 -13.90
C VAL A 42 2.67 -4.24 -13.31
N ILE A 43 2.02 -3.18 -12.81
CA ILE A 43 2.73 -1.96 -12.42
C ILE A 43 3.45 -2.10 -11.08
N MET A 44 2.88 -2.81 -10.10
CA MET A 44 3.55 -2.96 -8.80
C MET A 44 4.86 -3.75 -8.87
N PRO A 45 4.96 -4.90 -9.58
CA PRO A 45 6.26 -5.56 -9.76
C PRO A 45 7.31 -4.65 -10.42
N VAL A 46 6.94 -3.89 -11.46
CA VAL A 46 7.85 -2.95 -12.13
C VAL A 46 8.29 -1.84 -11.19
N TYR A 47 7.35 -1.28 -10.42
CA TYR A 47 7.64 -0.29 -9.38
C TYR A 47 8.62 -0.84 -8.35
N TRP A 48 8.39 -2.05 -7.83
CA TRP A 48 9.23 -2.68 -6.81
C TRP A 48 10.61 -3.07 -7.32
N PHE A 49 10.69 -3.55 -8.56
CA PHE A 49 11.96 -3.82 -9.22
C PHE A 49 12.79 -2.53 -9.35
N THR A 50 12.16 -1.44 -9.81
CA THR A 50 12.82 -0.13 -9.90
C THR A 50 13.22 0.41 -8.51
N PHE A 51 12.37 0.21 -7.51
CA PHE A 51 12.64 0.58 -6.13
C PHE A 51 13.86 -0.14 -5.59
N ALA A 52 13.99 -1.46 -5.82
CA ALA A 52 15.15 -2.24 -5.42
C ALA A 52 16.43 -1.79 -6.14
N LEU A 53 16.39 -1.65 -7.47
CA LEU A 53 17.54 -1.23 -8.27
C LEU A 53 18.06 0.17 -7.92
N THR A 54 17.18 1.05 -7.44
CA THR A 54 17.54 2.41 -7.03
C THR A 54 17.88 2.53 -5.54
N GLY A 55 18.14 1.40 -4.86
CA GLY A 55 18.58 1.35 -3.47
C GLY A 55 17.48 1.63 -2.44
N GLY A 56 16.21 1.58 -2.82
CA GLY A 56 15.09 1.87 -1.92
C GLY A 56 15.00 0.90 -0.73
N THR A 57 15.44 -0.35 -0.91
CA THR A 57 15.41 -1.39 0.13
C THR A 57 16.42 -1.15 1.25
N THR A 58 17.56 -0.52 0.94
CA THR A 58 18.64 -0.25 1.90
C THR A 58 18.63 1.18 2.43
N ARG A 59 17.71 2.02 1.95
CA ARG A 59 17.57 3.44 2.27
C ARG A 59 17.24 3.68 3.75
N ARG A 60 17.78 4.77 4.31
CA ARG A 60 17.68 5.13 5.75
C ARG A 60 17.29 6.58 6.03
N ASP A 61 16.88 7.34 5.02
CA ASP A 61 16.46 8.73 5.24
C ASP A 61 15.05 8.79 5.84
N ASN A 62 14.84 9.72 6.78
CA ASN A 62 13.55 9.91 7.42
C ASN A 62 12.63 10.81 6.58
N ILE A 63 11.32 10.66 6.77
CA ILE A 63 10.33 11.60 6.26
C ILE A 63 10.18 12.72 7.30
N ASN A 64 10.31 13.99 6.86
CA ASN A 64 10.07 15.13 7.74
C ASN A 64 8.58 15.30 8.08
N GLN A 65 8.28 16.03 9.16
CA GLN A 65 6.93 16.19 9.70
C GLN A 65 5.96 16.81 8.68
N GLY A 66 6.38 17.86 7.95
CA GLY A 66 5.51 18.50 6.95
C GLY A 66 5.10 17.54 5.82
N ASN A 67 6.02 16.70 5.35
CA ASN A 67 5.74 15.67 4.37
C ASN A 67 4.88 14.54 4.97
N ALA A 68 5.14 14.12 6.21
CA ALA A 68 4.38 13.05 6.87
C ALA A 68 2.90 13.41 7.04
N GLU A 69 2.60 14.65 7.43
CA GLU A 69 1.22 15.12 7.54
C GLU A 69 0.55 15.28 6.18
N ALA A 70 1.30 15.70 5.16
CA ALA A 70 0.78 15.75 3.80
C ALA A 70 0.45 14.36 3.25
N LEU A 71 1.21 13.32 3.62
CA LEU A 71 0.87 11.92 3.31
C LEU A 71 -0.40 11.46 4.03
N LEU A 72 -0.55 11.80 5.31
CA LEU A 72 -1.76 11.49 6.06
C LEU A 72 -2.99 12.16 5.43
N SER A 73 -2.87 13.43 5.02
CA SER A 73 -3.91 14.14 4.26
C SER A 73 -4.22 13.44 2.93
N ALA A 74 -3.19 13.04 2.18
CA ALA A 74 -3.35 12.30 0.94
C ALA A 74 -4.13 10.99 1.14
N LEU A 75 -3.83 10.23 2.19
CA LEU A 75 -4.53 8.99 2.53
C LEU A 75 -5.99 9.26 2.92
N LEU A 76 -6.25 10.20 3.83
CA LEU A 76 -7.59 10.45 4.35
C LEU A 76 -8.52 11.09 3.30
N VAL A 77 -8.07 12.19 2.69
CA VAL A 77 -8.89 12.98 1.77
C VAL A 77 -8.83 12.42 0.35
N GLY A 78 -7.65 12.00 -0.09
CA GLY A 78 -7.44 11.57 -1.46
C GLY A 78 -7.76 10.09 -1.73
N TYR A 79 -7.72 9.23 -0.72
CA TYR A 79 -8.02 7.80 -0.87
C TYR A 79 -9.26 7.37 -0.07
N ALA A 80 -9.29 7.62 1.24
CA ALA A 80 -10.34 7.09 2.10
C ALA A 80 -11.71 7.71 1.78
N LEU A 81 -11.79 9.04 1.66
CA LEU A 81 -13.02 9.74 1.32
C LEU A 81 -13.67 9.25 0.00
N PRO A 82 -12.98 9.24 -1.16
CA PRO A 82 -13.59 8.73 -2.38
C PRO A 82 -13.94 7.24 -2.29
N THR A 83 -13.17 6.44 -1.54
CA THR A 83 -13.50 5.02 -1.31
C THR A 83 -14.79 4.86 -0.51
N VAL A 84 -14.99 5.66 0.54
CA VAL A 84 -16.24 5.66 1.31
C VAL A 84 -17.42 6.09 0.42
N CYS A 85 -17.26 7.13 -0.39
CA CYS A 85 -18.29 7.54 -1.35
C CYS A 85 -18.65 6.43 -2.35
N MET A 86 -17.64 5.74 -2.89
CA MET A 86 -17.85 4.61 -3.80
C MET A 86 -18.65 3.48 -3.13
N VAL A 87 -18.30 3.11 -1.90
CA VAL A 87 -18.92 1.99 -1.19
C VAL A 87 -20.33 2.33 -0.69
N VAL A 88 -20.53 3.51 -0.11
CA VAL A 88 -21.80 3.89 0.53
C VAL A 88 -22.86 4.29 -0.49
N LEU A 89 -22.47 4.96 -1.57
CA LEU A 89 -23.43 5.44 -2.57
C LEU A 89 -23.80 4.37 -3.60
N GLU A 90 -23.01 3.29 -3.70
CA GLU A 90 -23.19 2.17 -4.62
C GLU A 90 -23.49 2.59 -6.08
N ASN A 91 -23.00 3.78 -6.46
CA ASN A 91 -23.30 4.41 -7.73
C ASN A 91 -22.15 4.18 -8.71
N PRO A 92 -22.41 3.67 -9.93
CA PRO A 92 -21.36 3.43 -10.93
C PRO A 92 -20.54 4.68 -11.29
N VAL A 93 -21.16 5.86 -11.22
CA VAL A 93 -20.47 7.14 -11.43
C VAL A 93 -19.44 7.39 -10.32
N MET A 94 -19.76 7.05 -9.07
CA MET A 94 -18.82 7.20 -7.95
C MET A 94 -17.65 6.22 -8.07
N THR A 95 -17.91 4.99 -8.54
CA THR A 95 -16.85 4.03 -8.88
C THR A 95 -15.95 4.54 -10.00
N ALA A 96 -16.51 5.17 -11.03
CA ALA A 96 -15.73 5.76 -12.12
C ALA A 96 -14.87 6.94 -11.63
N ILE A 97 -15.43 7.84 -10.80
CA ILE A 97 -14.69 8.94 -10.16
C ILE A 97 -13.58 8.38 -9.26
N TRP A 98 -13.83 7.30 -8.54
CA TRP A 98 -12.83 6.66 -7.68
C TRP A 98 -11.62 6.15 -8.46
N GLN A 99 -11.75 5.77 -9.74
CA GLN A 99 -10.61 5.30 -10.54
C GLN A 99 -9.45 6.30 -10.59
N VAL A 100 -9.73 7.60 -10.55
CA VAL A 100 -8.71 8.67 -10.57
C VAL A 100 -8.22 9.10 -9.18
N PHE A 101 -8.47 8.30 -8.13
CA PHE A 101 -8.04 8.60 -6.76
C PHE A 101 -6.55 8.97 -6.61
N PRO A 102 -5.59 8.44 -7.39
CA PRO A 102 -4.19 8.85 -7.23
C PRO A 102 -3.96 10.35 -7.49
N LEU A 103 -4.80 10.96 -8.34
CA LEU A 103 -4.79 12.41 -8.53
C LEU A 103 -5.38 13.14 -7.32
N PHE A 104 -6.45 12.62 -6.73
CA PHE A 104 -7.02 13.18 -5.49
C PHE A 104 -6.01 13.13 -4.33
N MET A 105 -5.28 12.01 -4.18
CA MET A 105 -4.17 11.90 -3.24
C MET A 105 -3.11 12.97 -3.50
N LYS A 106 -2.71 13.18 -4.76
CA LYS A 106 -1.72 14.20 -5.11
C LYS A 106 -2.20 15.62 -4.83
N ILE A 107 -3.45 15.91 -5.15
CA ILE A 107 -4.08 17.22 -4.90
C ILE A 107 -4.16 17.48 -3.39
N ALA A 108 -4.63 16.51 -2.60
CA ALA A 108 -4.71 16.62 -1.15
C ALA A 108 -3.33 16.81 -0.50
N GLN A 109 -2.32 16.05 -0.96
CA GLN A 109 -0.93 16.23 -0.53
C GLN A 109 -0.42 17.64 -0.84
N TRP A 110 -0.63 18.10 -2.09
CA TRP A 110 -0.19 19.42 -2.54
C TRP A 110 -0.87 20.55 -1.77
N ALA A 111 -2.19 20.46 -1.59
CA ALA A 111 -2.98 21.44 -0.83
C ALA A 111 -2.49 21.52 0.62
N HIS A 112 -2.22 20.38 1.26
CA HIS A 112 -1.64 20.35 2.60
C HIS A 112 -0.27 21.03 2.65
N CYS A 113 0.62 20.74 1.69
CA CYS A 113 1.93 21.38 1.61
C CYS A 113 1.87 22.91 1.38
N LYS A 114 0.77 23.46 0.84
CA LYS A 114 0.58 24.91 0.74
C LYS A 114 0.23 25.54 2.08
N ILE A 115 -0.55 24.86 2.90
CA ILE A 115 -0.89 25.30 4.26
C ILE A 115 0.30 25.11 5.19
N ARG A 116 1.00 23.98 5.07
CA ARG A 116 2.10 23.59 5.95
C ARG A 116 3.32 23.12 5.15
N PRO A 117 4.17 24.05 4.67
CA PRO A 117 5.30 23.73 3.79
C PRO A 117 6.34 22.83 4.47
N PRO A 118 6.79 21.73 3.83
CA PRO A 118 7.81 20.84 4.38
C PRO A 118 9.13 21.55 4.75
N SER A 119 9.48 22.63 4.05
CA SER A 119 10.67 23.43 4.33
C SER A 119 10.66 24.14 5.68
N ARG A 120 9.48 24.36 6.29
CA ARG A 120 9.34 24.98 7.62
C ARG A 120 9.18 23.95 8.75
N TYR A 121 8.86 22.70 8.42
CA TYR A 121 8.56 21.64 9.37
C TYR A 121 9.48 20.44 9.12
N THR A 122 10.78 20.67 9.30
CA THR A 122 11.87 19.73 9.00
C THR A 122 12.12 18.69 10.09
N GLY A 123 11.46 18.79 11.24
CA GLY A 123 11.54 17.80 12.33
C GLY A 123 11.10 16.41 11.90
N SER A 124 11.38 15.39 12.71
CA SER A 124 11.06 13.99 12.38
C SER A 124 9.55 13.77 12.23
N GLY A 125 9.15 13.21 11.09
CA GLY A 125 7.78 12.80 10.79
C GLY A 125 7.42 11.40 11.26
N CYS A 126 8.33 10.69 11.93
CA CYS A 126 8.22 9.27 12.24
C CYS A 126 6.89 8.90 12.91
N ARG A 127 6.51 9.59 14.01
CA ARG A 127 5.26 9.30 14.72
C ARG A 127 4.02 9.45 13.84
N THR A 128 4.01 10.44 12.95
CA THR A 128 2.91 10.69 12.02
C THR A 128 2.81 9.59 10.97
N VAL A 129 3.94 9.17 10.39
CA VAL A 129 3.99 8.05 9.42
C VAL A 129 3.59 6.74 10.09
N GLN A 130 4.05 6.49 11.33
CA GLN A 130 3.65 5.31 12.10
C GLN A 130 2.15 5.31 12.39
N ALA A 131 1.58 6.43 12.82
CA ALA A 131 0.14 6.57 13.03
C ALA A 131 -0.66 6.33 11.74
N MET A 132 -0.17 6.84 10.60
CA MET A 132 -0.75 6.58 9.28
C MET A 132 -0.77 5.09 8.95
N TYR A 133 0.34 4.36 9.12
CA TYR A 133 0.36 2.92 8.88
C TYR A 133 -0.50 2.15 9.89
N MET A 134 -0.54 2.56 11.16
CA MET A 134 -1.46 1.98 12.16
C MET A 134 -2.93 2.14 11.75
N LEU A 135 -3.31 3.30 11.21
CA LEU A 135 -4.65 3.50 10.66
C LEU A 135 -4.93 2.53 9.51
N VAL A 136 -3.98 2.32 8.60
CA VAL A 136 -4.11 1.35 7.51
C VAL A 136 -4.25 -0.07 8.05
N ILE A 137 -3.46 -0.46 9.07
CA ILE A 137 -3.56 -1.77 9.74
C ILE A 137 -4.96 -1.97 10.30
N ILE A 138 -5.45 -1.04 11.12
CA ILE A 138 -6.74 -1.15 11.81
C ILE A 138 -7.89 -1.24 10.80
N THR A 139 -7.92 -0.35 9.81
CA THR A 139 -8.98 -0.32 8.80
C THR A 139 -8.95 -1.56 7.91
N SER A 140 -7.77 -2.00 7.47
CA SER A 140 -7.60 -3.19 6.64
C SER A 140 -7.99 -4.47 7.39
N ALA A 141 -7.56 -4.61 8.65
CA ALA A 141 -7.88 -5.76 9.50
C ALA A 141 -9.38 -5.82 9.83
N SER A 142 -10.01 -4.67 10.13
CA SER A 142 -11.44 -4.61 10.43
C SER A 142 -12.28 -5.05 9.24
N LEU A 143 -11.96 -4.56 8.04
CA LEU A 143 -12.65 -4.94 6.82
C LEU A 143 -12.37 -6.41 6.44
N HIS A 144 -11.16 -6.92 6.67
CA HIS A 144 -10.86 -8.35 6.48
C HIS A 144 -11.69 -9.23 7.43
N ALA A 145 -11.81 -8.84 8.70
CA ALA A 145 -12.63 -9.53 9.67
C ALA A 145 -14.12 -9.55 9.27
N VAL A 146 -14.64 -8.42 8.80
CA VAL A 146 -16.05 -8.31 8.38
C VAL A 146 -16.35 -9.13 7.12
N TYR A 147 -15.50 -9.05 6.09
CA TYR A 147 -15.82 -9.62 4.78
C TYR A 147 -15.23 -11.00 4.53
N ILE A 148 -14.11 -11.36 5.17
CA ILE A 148 -13.37 -12.59 4.86
C ILE A 148 -13.58 -13.67 5.92
N TRP A 149 -13.53 -13.35 7.21
CA TRP A 149 -13.68 -14.39 8.25
C TRP A 149 -14.97 -15.20 8.15
N PRO A 150 -16.15 -14.61 7.82
CA PRO A 150 -17.37 -15.40 7.65
C PRO A 150 -17.24 -16.47 6.56
N LEU A 151 -16.37 -16.27 5.57
CA LEU A 151 -16.15 -17.21 4.47
C LEU A 151 -15.42 -18.48 4.92
N PHE A 152 -14.71 -18.48 6.06
CA PHE A 152 -14.04 -19.67 6.58
C PHE A 152 -15.02 -20.79 6.96
N ASN A 153 -16.28 -20.45 7.24
CA ASN A 153 -17.33 -21.44 7.48
C ASN A 153 -17.85 -22.10 6.18
N SER A 154 -17.42 -21.60 5.01
CA SER A 154 -17.86 -22.07 3.69
C SER A 154 -16.65 -22.24 2.75
N PRO A 155 -15.85 -23.32 2.88
CA PRO A 155 -14.62 -23.51 2.10
C PRO A 155 -14.79 -23.36 0.59
N ALA A 156 -15.90 -23.84 0.03
CA ALA A 156 -16.21 -23.69 -1.39
C ALA A 156 -16.39 -22.22 -1.80
N LEU A 157 -17.07 -21.42 -0.98
CA LEU A 157 -17.25 -19.99 -1.21
C LEU A 157 -15.95 -19.22 -1.00
N PHE A 158 -15.17 -19.57 0.03
CA PHE A 158 -13.84 -19.01 0.26
C PHE A 158 -12.94 -19.23 -0.96
N GLN A 159 -12.83 -20.47 -1.44
CA GLN A 159 -12.07 -20.79 -2.65
C GLN A 159 -12.59 -20.00 -3.85
N LYS A 160 -13.91 -19.95 -4.05
CA LYS A 160 -14.53 -19.20 -5.15
C LYS A 160 -14.22 -17.70 -5.09
N ILE A 161 -14.09 -17.08 -3.92
CA ILE A 161 -13.87 -15.63 -3.79
C ILE A 161 -12.38 -15.29 -3.78
N MET A 162 -11.56 -16.08 -3.10
CA MET A 162 -10.18 -15.70 -2.77
C MET A 162 -9.14 -16.28 -3.73
N ILE A 163 -9.42 -17.42 -4.36
CA ILE A 163 -8.44 -18.12 -5.21
C ILE A 163 -8.70 -17.72 -6.67
N PRO A 164 -7.69 -17.16 -7.38
CA PRO A 164 -7.79 -16.93 -8.80
C PRO A 164 -8.00 -18.24 -9.58
N PRO A 165 -8.80 -18.25 -10.66
CA PRO A 165 -8.96 -19.45 -11.48
C PRO A 165 -7.62 -19.82 -12.14
N MET A 166 -7.23 -21.09 -12.03
CA MET A 166 -5.97 -21.61 -12.60
C MET A 166 -6.14 -22.11 -14.04
N ALA A 167 -7.36 -22.50 -14.42
CA ALA A 167 -7.68 -22.89 -15.79
C ALA A 167 -8.11 -21.65 -16.59
N PRO A 168 -7.66 -21.51 -17.86
CA PRO A 168 -8.19 -20.50 -18.76
C PRO A 168 -9.71 -20.66 -18.84
N SER A 169 -10.43 -19.57 -18.66
CA SER A 169 -11.88 -19.57 -18.90
C SER A 169 -12.13 -19.53 -20.40
N ASP A 170 -13.12 -20.28 -20.86
CA ASP A 170 -13.55 -20.25 -22.24
C ASP A 170 -14.20 -18.88 -22.55
N SER A 171 -13.58 -18.14 -23.47
CA SER A 171 -14.00 -16.79 -23.83
C SER A 171 -15.39 -16.72 -24.47
N THR A 172 -15.91 -17.85 -24.95
CA THR A 172 -17.24 -17.93 -25.58
C THR A 172 -18.36 -18.14 -24.57
N THR A 173 -18.05 -18.61 -23.36
CA THR A 173 -19.06 -18.97 -22.34
C THR A 173 -18.97 -18.13 -21.07
N ILE A 174 -17.83 -17.47 -20.81
CA ILE A 174 -17.66 -16.65 -19.61
C ILE A 174 -18.49 -15.36 -19.67
N SER A 175 -19.20 -15.06 -18.58
CA SER A 175 -19.88 -13.76 -18.45
C SER A 175 -18.87 -12.63 -18.18
N ILE A 176 -19.21 -11.39 -18.56
CA ILE A 176 -18.35 -10.21 -18.30
C ILE A 176 -18.02 -10.09 -16.80
N THR A 177 -19.01 -10.31 -15.93
CA THR A 177 -18.84 -10.22 -14.48
C THR A 177 -17.86 -11.26 -13.95
N GLU A 178 -17.92 -12.50 -14.44
CA GLU A 178 -16.98 -13.56 -14.08
C GLU A 178 -15.57 -13.25 -14.60
N GLY A 179 -15.46 -12.74 -15.82
CA GLY A 179 -14.18 -12.32 -16.41
C GLY A 179 -13.53 -11.20 -15.59
N VAL A 180 -14.30 -10.17 -15.21
CA VAL A 180 -13.82 -9.07 -14.35
C VAL A 180 -13.43 -9.59 -12.97
N ALA A 181 -14.22 -10.47 -12.36
CA ALA A 181 -13.88 -11.05 -11.07
C ALA A 181 -12.60 -11.89 -11.12
N ALA A 182 -12.40 -12.69 -12.18
CA ALA A 182 -11.18 -13.45 -12.40
C ALA A 182 -9.96 -12.53 -12.59
N PHE A 183 -10.10 -11.48 -13.41
CA PHE A 183 -9.08 -10.47 -13.62
C PHE A 183 -8.67 -9.80 -12.30
N LEU A 184 -9.63 -9.29 -11.54
CA LEU A 184 -9.35 -8.57 -10.28
C LEU A 184 -8.64 -9.46 -9.24
N LYS A 185 -8.95 -10.77 -9.20
CA LYS A 185 -8.26 -11.70 -8.29
C LYS A 185 -6.78 -11.83 -8.65
N TRP A 186 -6.47 -12.03 -9.93
CA TRP A 186 -5.09 -12.08 -10.40
C TRP A 186 -4.40 -10.73 -10.21
N ASP A 187 -5.10 -9.63 -10.48
CA ASP A 187 -4.61 -8.26 -10.32
C ASP A 187 -4.13 -8.03 -8.88
N MET A 188 -4.96 -8.41 -7.91
CA MET A 188 -4.65 -8.33 -6.50
C MET A 188 -3.59 -9.33 -6.06
N ALA A 189 -3.60 -10.56 -6.57
CA ALA A 189 -2.63 -11.60 -6.19
C ALA A 189 -1.20 -11.19 -6.54
N PHE A 190 -0.97 -10.72 -7.77
CA PHE A 190 0.36 -10.26 -8.19
C PHE A 190 0.71 -8.88 -7.63
N GLY A 191 -0.26 -7.96 -7.53
CA GLY A 191 -0.04 -6.63 -6.94
C GLY A 191 0.35 -6.70 -5.46
N ALA A 192 -0.42 -7.43 -4.65
CA ALA A 192 -0.10 -7.65 -3.25
C ALA A 192 1.11 -8.60 -3.08
N GLY A 193 1.20 -9.67 -3.88
CA GLY A 193 2.28 -10.64 -3.79
C GLY A 193 3.66 -10.04 -4.05
N SER A 194 3.78 -9.19 -5.09
CA SER A 194 5.03 -8.46 -5.34
C SER A 194 5.37 -7.47 -4.23
N THR A 195 4.36 -6.82 -3.64
CA THR A 195 4.52 -5.93 -2.49
C THR A 195 5.01 -6.69 -1.25
N ILE A 196 4.43 -7.84 -0.96
CA ILE A 196 4.88 -8.73 0.12
C ILE A 196 6.32 -9.18 -0.15
N LEU A 197 6.62 -9.63 -1.37
CA LEU A 197 7.95 -10.11 -1.72
C LEU A 197 9.01 -9.05 -1.48
N ILE A 198 8.79 -7.80 -1.91
CA ILE A 198 9.78 -6.73 -1.71
C ILE A 198 10.01 -6.41 -0.24
N THR A 199 9.01 -6.59 0.65
CA THR A 199 9.19 -6.29 2.07
C THR A 199 10.17 -7.26 2.72
N LEU A 200 10.37 -8.45 2.17
CA LEU A 200 11.40 -9.39 2.64
C LEU A 200 12.82 -8.83 2.47
N TRP A 201 13.04 -7.93 1.49
CA TRP A 201 14.31 -7.22 1.32
C TRP A 201 14.56 -6.15 2.39
N PHE A 202 13.61 -5.89 3.29
CA PHE A 202 13.83 -5.01 4.45
C PHE A 202 14.54 -5.73 5.60
N ALA A 203 14.61 -7.07 5.56
CA ALA A 203 15.34 -7.85 6.53
C ALA A 203 16.83 -7.45 6.56
N ARG A 204 17.39 -7.32 7.76
CA ARG A 204 18.80 -6.98 7.97
C ARG A 204 19.62 -8.13 8.53
N SER A 205 18.92 -9.20 8.92
CA SER A 205 19.47 -10.45 9.43
C SER A 205 18.60 -11.62 8.96
N LEU A 206 19.14 -12.84 9.09
CA LEU A 206 18.36 -14.05 8.84
C LEU A 206 17.15 -14.14 9.77
N THR A 207 17.28 -13.70 11.02
CA THR A 207 16.19 -13.65 11.99
C THR A 207 15.06 -12.74 11.51
N ASP A 208 15.38 -11.52 11.05
CA ASP A 208 14.37 -10.60 10.52
C ASP A 208 13.67 -11.18 9.30
N LEU A 209 14.41 -11.86 8.41
CA LEU A 209 13.84 -12.50 7.23
C LEU A 209 12.84 -13.60 7.62
N VAL A 210 13.21 -14.47 8.56
CA VAL A 210 12.31 -15.53 9.05
C VAL A 210 11.08 -14.92 9.73
N LEU A 211 11.26 -13.89 10.56
CA LEU A 211 10.14 -13.20 11.22
C LEU A 211 9.20 -12.54 10.22
N LEU A 212 9.73 -11.92 9.15
CA LEU A 212 8.91 -11.35 8.08
C LEU A 212 8.18 -12.44 7.30
N ILE A 213 8.81 -13.57 6.97
CA ILE A 213 8.13 -14.69 6.29
C ILE A 213 6.98 -15.21 7.16
N LEU A 214 7.22 -15.43 8.45
CA LEU A 214 6.20 -15.89 9.39
C LEU A 214 5.08 -14.85 9.56
N TRP A 215 5.43 -13.57 9.66
CA TRP A 215 4.47 -12.47 9.67
C TRP A 215 3.57 -12.51 8.43
N HIS A 216 4.15 -12.61 7.23
CA HIS A 216 3.36 -12.66 6.00
C HIS A 216 2.49 -13.91 5.89
N ALA A 217 3.00 -15.09 6.25
CA ALA A 217 2.26 -16.34 6.17
C ALA A 217 1.08 -16.38 7.14
N VAL A 218 1.32 -16.03 8.41
CA VAL A 218 0.31 -16.16 9.48
C VAL A 218 -0.64 -14.95 9.49
N ALA A 219 -0.10 -13.74 9.46
CA ALA A 219 -0.91 -12.54 9.62
C ALA A 219 -1.76 -12.25 8.37
N THR A 220 -1.39 -12.72 7.16
CA THR A 220 -2.22 -12.49 5.97
C THR A 220 -3.55 -13.23 6.09
N ILE A 221 -3.54 -14.43 6.68
CA ILE A 221 -4.75 -15.20 6.95
C ILE A 221 -5.58 -14.50 8.04
N ALA A 222 -4.92 -14.09 9.14
CA ALA A 222 -5.58 -13.50 10.30
C ALA A 222 -6.16 -12.11 10.04
N VAL A 223 -5.36 -11.16 9.54
CA VAL A 223 -5.71 -9.73 9.43
C VAL A 223 -5.76 -9.21 7.99
N GLY A 224 -5.44 -10.06 7.02
CA GLY A 224 -5.50 -9.71 5.60
C GLY A 224 -4.22 -9.05 5.07
N PRO A 225 -3.99 -9.08 3.75
CA PRO A 225 -2.73 -8.65 3.15
C PRO A 225 -2.43 -7.16 3.34
N GLY A 226 -3.44 -6.29 3.36
CA GLY A 226 -3.23 -4.85 3.55
C GLY A 226 -2.65 -4.50 4.92
N ALA A 227 -3.20 -5.11 5.98
CA ALA A 227 -2.70 -4.93 7.33
C ALA A 227 -1.27 -5.48 7.48
N VAL A 228 -0.98 -6.63 6.85
CA VAL A 228 0.36 -7.22 6.86
C VAL A 228 1.38 -6.33 6.17
N ILE A 229 1.07 -5.84 4.96
CA ILE A 229 1.94 -4.93 4.21
C ILE A 229 2.18 -3.65 5.01
N ALA A 230 1.13 -3.04 5.56
CA ALA A 230 1.27 -1.84 6.39
C ALA A 230 2.06 -2.10 7.68
N GLY A 231 1.93 -3.29 8.28
CA GLY A 231 2.75 -3.73 9.42
C GLY A 231 4.23 -3.86 9.08
N ALA A 232 4.56 -4.45 7.92
CA ALA A 232 5.93 -4.54 7.44
C ALA A 232 6.54 -3.15 7.18
N MET A 233 5.76 -2.23 6.60
CA MET A 233 6.16 -0.84 6.41
C MET A 233 6.33 -0.10 7.75
N LEU A 234 5.42 -0.29 8.69
CA LEU A 234 5.50 0.29 10.04
C LEU A 234 6.78 -0.15 10.76
N TRP A 235 7.09 -1.45 10.72
CA TRP A 235 8.33 -2.00 11.26
C TRP A 235 9.56 -1.40 10.57
N ARG A 236 9.56 -1.26 9.24
CA ARG A 236 10.63 -0.59 8.50
C ARG A 236 10.83 0.84 8.98
N GLU A 237 9.78 1.64 9.13
CA GLU A 237 9.89 3.02 9.61
C GLU A 237 10.44 3.11 11.03
N ALA A 238 10.01 2.23 11.93
CA ALA A 238 10.56 2.15 13.27
C ALA A 238 12.08 1.85 13.25
N THR A 239 12.50 0.97 12.35
CA THR A 239 13.90 0.54 12.24
C THR A 239 14.79 1.61 11.59
N ILE A 240 14.26 2.36 10.61
CA ILE A 240 14.94 3.54 10.04
C ILE A 240 15.13 4.61 11.13
N ASN A 241 14.08 4.90 11.89
CA ASN A 241 14.14 5.92 12.94
C ASN A 241 15.11 5.53 14.07
N ALA A 242 15.13 4.26 14.50
CA ALA A 242 16.07 3.78 15.51
C ALA A 242 17.54 3.96 15.08
N GLN A 243 17.86 3.69 13.80
CA GLN A 243 19.20 3.93 13.27
C GLN A 243 19.56 5.41 13.20
N ALA A 244 18.59 6.26 12.83
CA ALA A 244 18.84 7.69 12.76
C ALA A 244 19.18 8.27 14.14
N ILE A 245 18.57 7.74 15.22
CA ILE A 245 18.90 8.12 16.59
C ILE A 245 20.31 7.63 16.96
N ALA A 246 20.61 6.34 16.73
CA ALA A 246 21.92 5.76 17.07
C ALA A 246 23.09 6.50 16.39
N ASN A 247 22.93 6.88 15.12
CA ASN A 247 23.98 7.63 14.38
C ASN A 247 24.22 9.05 14.93
N VAL A 248 23.23 9.66 15.59
CA VAL A 248 23.39 10.99 16.21
C VAL A 248 24.16 10.86 17.53
N ASP A 249 23.90 9.80 18.29
CA ASP A 249 24.59 9.53 19.57
C ASP A 249 26.07 9.19 19.34
N ASP A 250 26.41 8.45 18.28
CA ASP A 250 27.80 8.12 17.92
C ASP A 250 28.62 9.33 17.43
N ALA A 251 27.96 10.44 17.08
CA ALA A 251 28.61 11.64 16.55
C ALA A 251 28.92 12.70 17.63
N GLN A 252 28.49 12.49 18.89
CA GLN A 252 28.69 13.38 20.04
C GLN A 252 29.86 12.93 20.91
#